data_AF-A0A7C2LH01-F1
#
_entry.id   AF-A0A7C2LH01-F1
#
_cell.length_a   1.000
_cell.length_b   1.000
_cell.length_c   1.000
_cell.angle_alpha   90.00
_cell.angle_beta   90.00
_cell.angle_gamma   90.00
#
_symmetry.space_group_name_H-M   'P 1'
#
loop_
_entity.id
_entity.type
_entity.pdbx_description
1 polymer ?
#
loop_
_entity_poly.entity_id
_entity_poly.type
_entity_poly.pdbx_seq_one_letter_code
_entity_poly.pdbx_strand_id
1 'polypeptide(L)'
;MEFFFLLAQAALLVLAGVMVLRVRDELHLLVRQATSQQQNEQIERLHEELRQTLQEVRATLHEGVARLEERIQRAEQVLHELEAHTGNSATQAVANLQNEPHRVPVERILALADEGCDVQEIARRTGVAEGEVSLVVQLRMPRAGQQRAGSEAVPSDEIVQKNEGTDE
;
A
#
# COMPACT_ATOMS: atom_id res chain seq x y z
N MET A 1 -52.47 52.97 -67.22
CA MET A 1 -52.60 52.98 -65.74
C MET A 1 -52.10 51.69 -65.11
N GLU A 2 -52.37 50.51 -65.69
CA GLU A 2 -52.00 49.20 -65.09
C GLU A 2 -50.49 48.90 -65.06
N PHE A 3 -49.73 49.34 -66.06
CA PHE A 3 -48.26 49.15 -66.08
C PHE A 3 -47.54 49.81 -64.89
N PHE A 4 -47.98 50.98 -64.44
CA PHE A 4 -47.40 51.65 -63.28
C PHE A 4 -47.70 50.90 -61.98
N PHE A 5 -48.88 50.26 -61.89
CA PHE A 5 -49.24 49.43 -60.74
C PHE A 5 -48.39 48.15 -60.68
N LEU A 6 -48.18 47.48 -61.81
CA LEU A 6 -47.29 46.31 -61.89
C LEU A 6 -45.84 46.67 -61.54
N LEU A 7 -45.35 47.83 -61.98
CA LEU A 7 -44.00 48.29 -61.67
C LEU A 7 -43.85 48.65 -60.20
N ALA A 8 -44.85 49.28 -59.58
CA ALA A 8 -44.89 49.55 -58.15
C ALA A 8 -44.94 48.26 -57.32
N GLN A 9 -45.73 47.27 -57.76
CA GLN A 9 -45.82 45.96 -57.12
C GLN A 9 -44.50 45.18 -57.22
N ALA A 10 -43.83 45.21 -58.37
CA ALA A 10 -42.51 44.61 -58.55
C ALA A 10 -41.46 45.28 -57.66
N ALA A 11 -41.46 46.62 -57.56
CA ALA A 11 -40.58 47.35 -56.68
C ALA A 11 -40.80 47.01 -55.19
N LEU A 12 -42.07 46.86 -54.76
CA LEU A 12 -42.41 46.41 -53.42
C LEU A 12 -41.94 44.98 -53.13
N LEU A 13 -42.06 44.06 -54.08
CA LEU A 13 -41.56 42.69 -53.94
C LEU A 13 -40.04 42.65 -53.81
N VAL A 14 -39.32 43.46 -54.60
CA VAL A 14 -37.86 43.58 -54.50
C VAL A 14 -37.47 44.16 -53.13
N LEU A 15 -38.15 45.21 -52.68
CA LEU A 15 -37.86 45.83 -51.38
C LEU A 15 -38.16 44.88 -50.20
N ALA A 16 -39.26 44.13 -50.27
CA ALA A 16 -39.59 43.10 -49.31
C ALA A 16 -38.54 41.97 -49.30
N GLY A 17 -38.09 41.52 -50.47
CA GLY A 17 -37.03 40.52 -50.59
C GLY A 17 -35.71 40.98 -49.97
N VAL A 18 -35.32 42.24 -50.21
CA VAL A 18 -34.11 42.84 -49.62
C VAL A 18 -34.23 42.95 -48.09
N MET A 19 -35.39 43.34 -47.57
CA MET A 19 -35.63 43.40 -46.13
C MET A 19 -35.54 42.01 -45.48
N VAL A 20 -36.10 40.97 -46.11
CA VAL A 20 -36.00 39.59 -45.61
C VAL A 20 -34.55 39.11 -45.58
N LEU A 21 -33.75 39.42 -46.61
CA LEU A 21 -32.33 39.09 -46.63
C LEU A 21 -31.56 39.80 -45.50
N ARG A 22 -31.83 41.09 -45.28
CA ARG A 22 -31.21 41.86 -44.20
C ARG A 22 -31.55 41.32 -42.81
N VAL A 23 -32.82 41.03 -42.56
CA VAL A 23 -33.29 40.45 -41.29
C VAL A 23 -32.66 39.07 -41.08
N ARG A 24 -32.53 38.25 -42.12
CA ARG A 24 -31.86 36.95 -42.05
C ARG A 24 -30.38 37.08 -41.68
N ASP A 25 -29.67 38.03 -42.27
CA ASP A 25 -28.25 38.25 -41.98
C ASP A 25 -28.04 38.72 -40.54
N GLU A 26 -28.88 39.63 -40.06
CA GLU A 26 -28.86 40.10 -38.66
C GLU A 26 -29.17 38.97 -37.67
N LEU A 27 -30.19 38.15 -37.94
CA LEU A 27 -30.50 36.96 -37.15
C LEU A 27 -29.34 35.98 -37.11
N HIS A 28 -28.69 35.72 -38.26
CA HIS A 28 -27.57 34.80 -38.32
C HIS A 28 -26.36 35.32 -37.52
N LEU A 29 -26.10 36.63 -37.55
CA LEU A 29 -25.06 37.25 -36.72
C LEU A 29 -25.37 37.13 -35.23
N LEU A 30 -26.61 37.43 -34.82
CA LEU A 30 -27.04 37.33 -33.42
C LEU A 30 -26.98 35.89 -32.90
N VAL A 31 -27.44 34.92 -33.70
CA VAL A 31 -27.36 33.50 -33.35
C VAL A 31 -25.91 33.06 -33.20
N ARG A 32 -25.03 33.44 -34.14
CA ARG A 32 -23.60 33.10 -34.07
C ARG A 32 -22.93 33.73 -32.85
N GLN A 33 -23.31 34.95 -32.50
CA GLN A 33 -22.81 35.62 -31.30
C GLN A 33 -23.29 34.91 -30.04
N ALA A 34 -24.59 34.60 -29.94
CA ALA A 34 -25.17 33.89 -28.80
C ALA A 34 -24.57 32.48 -28.63
N THR A 35 -24.37 31.73 -29.72
CA THR A 35 -23.74 30.40 -29.63
C THR A 35 -22.28 30.50 -29.20
N SER A 36 -21.53 31.49 -29.69
CA SER A 36 -20.14 31.70 -29.27
C SER A 36 -20.03 32.12 -27.80
N GLN A 37 -20.93 32.97 -27.31
CA GLN A 37 -20.98 33.38 -25.91
C GLN A 37 -21.32 32.19 -25.02
N GLN A 38 -22.35 31.43 -25.39
CA GLN A 38 -22.74 30.23 -24.65
C GLN A 38 -21.60 29.19 -24.60
N GLN A 39 -20.90 28.97 -25.72
CA GLN A 39 -19.75 28.05 -25.76
C GLN A 39 -18.61 28.55 -24.87
N ASN A 40 -18.29 29.85 -24.91
CA ASN A 40 -17.25 30.43 -24.07
C ASN A 40 -17.59 30.30 -22.58
N GLU A 41 -18.83 30.60 -22.18
CA GLU A 41 -19.26 30.43 -20.79
C GLU A 41 -19.15 28.97 -20.33
N GLN A 42 -19.50 28.01 -21.19
CA GLN A 42 -19.34 26.59 -20.89
C GLN A 42 -17.87 26.21 -20.71
N ILE A 43 -16.99 26.70 -21.59
CA ILE A 43 -15.54 26.48 -21.50
C ILE A 43 -14.99 27.10 -20.22
N GLU A 44 -15.37 28.33 -19.88
CA GLU A 44 -14.94 28.99 -18.65
C GLU A 44 -15.36 28.23 -17.40
N ARG A 45 -16.61 27.75 -17.34
CA ARG A 45 -17.10 26.92 -16.23
C ARG A 45 -16.30 25.63 -16.10
N LEU A 46 -16.09 24.90 -17.21
CA LEU A 46 -15.29 23.67 -17.22
C LEU A 46 -13.83 23.93 -16.80
N HIS A 47 -13.24 25.04 -17.24
CA HIS A 47 -11.89 25.43 -16.83
C HIS A 47 -11.81 25.74 -15.34
N GLU A 48 -12.84 26.38 -14.77
CA GLU A 48 -12.89 26.68 -13.35
C GLU A 48 -13.10 25.42 -12.52
N GLU A 49 -14.02 24.54 -12.93
CA GLU A 49 -14.20 23.22 -12.32
C GLU A 49 -12.91 22.39 -12.38
N LEU A 50 -12.20 22.41 -13.51
CA LEU A 50 -10.91 21.72 -13.64
C LEU A 50 -9.85 22.33 -12.73
N ARG A 51 -9.79 23.65 -12.60
CA ARG A 51 -8.86 24.31 -11.66
C ARG A 51 -9.18 23.95 -10.22
N GLN A 52 -10.45 23.96 -9.85
CA GLN A 52 -10.89 23.63 -8.51
C GLN A 52 -10.56 22.18 -8.17
N THR A 53 -10.90 21.23 -9.06
CA THR A 53 -10.58 19.81 -8.85
C THR A 53 -9.08 19.57 -8.81
N LEU A 54 -8.27 20.23 -9.65
CA LEU A 54 -6.81 20.14 -9.57
C LEU A 54 -6.25 20.69 -8.26
N GLN A 55 -6.82 21.79 -7.74
CA GLN A 55 -6.41 22.35 -6.46
C GLN A 55 -6.77 21.41 -5.30
N GLU A 56 -7.95 20.81 -5.33
CA GLU A 56 -8.40 19.85 -4.32
C GLU A 56 -7.56 18.56 -4.34
N VAL A 57 -7.31 18.00 -5.53
CA VAL A 57 -6.43 16.84 -5.70
C VAL A 57 -5.00 17.17 -5.24
N ARG A 58 -4.49 18.37 -5.55
CA ARG A 58 -3.18 18.80 -5.08
C ARG A 58 -3.14 18.92 -3.56
N ALA A 59 -4.18 19.49 -2.94
CA ALA A 59 -4.24 19.64 -1.49
C ALA A 59 -4.29 18.27 -0.77
N THR A 60 -5.16 17.37 -1.25
CA THR A 60 -5.28 16.01 -0.70
C THR A 60 -3.99 15.20 -0.89
N LEU A 61 -3.31 15.32 -2.03
CA LEU A 61 -1.99 14.73 -2.23
C LEU A 61 -0.96 15.29 -1.27
N HIS A 62 -0.94 16.61 -1.04
CA HIS A 62 0.01 17.24 -0.13
C HIS A 62 -0.20 16.80 1.32
N GLU A 63 -1.46 16.71 1.75
CA GLU A 63 -1.83 16.16 3.06
C GLU A 63 -1.44 14.68 3.18
N GLY A 64 -1.70 13.90 2.12
CA GLY A 64 -1.31 12.49 2.06
C GLY A 64 0.20 12.29 2.19
N VAL A 65 0.99 13.12 1.49
CA VAL A 65 2.46 13.09 1.58
C VAL A 65 2.92 13.45 2.99
N ALA A 66 2.42 14.54 3.58
CA ALA A 66 2.78 14.94 4.94
C ALA A 66 2.46 13.85 5.97
N ARG A 67 1.31 13.18 5.83
CA ARG A 67 0.91 12.07 6.69
C ARG A 67 1.79 10.84 6.52
N LEU A 68 2.25 10.57 5.29
CA LEU A 68 3.19 9.47 5.02
C LEU A 68 4.56 9.77 5.60
N GLU A 69 5.08 10.98 5.43
CA GLU A 69 6.34 11.42 6.03
C GLU A 69 6.31 11.30 7.55
N GLU A 70 5.21 11.72 8.19
CA GLU A 70 5.04 11.56 9.64
C GLU A 70 5.03 10.09 10.06
N ARG A 71 4.35 9.21 9.32
CA ARG A 71 4.34 7.76 9.59
C ARG A 71 5.72 7.14 9.41
N ILE A 72 6.48 7.58 8.42
CA ILE A 72 7.86 7.13 8.18
C ILE A 72 8.74 7.55 9.36
N GLN A 73 8.71 8.82 9.76
CA GLN A 73 9.50 9.32 10.89
C GLN A 73 9.18 8.58 12.20
N ARG A 74 7.90 8.31 12.48
CA ARG A 74 7.52 7.49 13.65
C ARG A 74 8.05 6.06 13.56
N ALA A 75 7.99 5.44 12.38
CA ALA A 75 8.51 4.09 12.18
C ALA A 75 10.04 4.05 12.35
N GLU A 76 10.75 5.05 11.85
CA GLU A 76 12.20 5.20 12.03
C GLU A 76 12.58 5.41 13.49
N GLN A 77 11.83 6.24 14.24
CA GLN A 77 12.04 6.42 15.68
C GLN A 77 11.89 5.11 16.45
N VAL A 78 10.82 4.36 16.17
CA VAL A 78 10.58 3.06 16.80
C VAL A 78 11.70 2.07 16.46
N LEU A 79 12.12 2.00 15.19
CA LEU A 79 13.26 1.19 14.78
C LEU A 79 14.53 1.56 15.54
N HIS A 80 14.83 2.85 15.68
CA HIS A 80 16.01 3.32 16.36
C HIS A 80 15.98 3.03 17.87
N GLU A 81 14.82 3.15 18.50
CA GLU A 81 14.61 2.72 19.89
C GLU A 81 14.86 1.21 20.03
N LEU A 82 14.27 0.38 19.16
CA LEU A 82 14.47 -1.08 19.17
C LEU A 82 15.94 -1.46 18.95
N GLU A 83 16.66 -0.79 18.06
CA GLU A 83 18.09 -0.99 17.83
C GLU A 83 18.91 -0.62 19.07
N ALA A 84 18.62 0.50 19.73
CA ALA A 84 19.31 0.93 20.93
C ALA A 84 19.10 -0.05 22.10
N HIS A 85 17.87 -0.54 22.29
CA HIS A 85 17.56 -1.54 23.32
C HIS A 85 18.20 -2.90 23.00
N THR A 86 18.22 -3.31 21.73
CA THR A 86 18.82 -4.58 21.29
C THR A 86 20.35 -4.54 21.38
N GLY A 87 20.98 -3.45 20.97
CA GLY A 87 22.44 -3.26 21.07
C GLY A 87 22.91 -3.31 22.52
N ASN A 88 22.22 -2.63 23.43
CA ASN A 88 22.57 -2.62 24.86
C ASN A 88 22.33 -3.99 25.52
N SER A 89 21.21 -4.66 25.21
CA SER A 89 20.88 -5.97 25.77
C SER A 89 21.79 -7.08 25.23
N ALA A 90 22.11 -7.08 23.93
CA ALA A 90 23.04 -8.04 23.34
C ALA A 90 24.47 -7.85 23.86
N THR A 91 24.92 -6.60 24.04
CA THR A 91 26.27 -6.32 24.57
C THR A 91 26.38 -6.71 26.05
N GLN A 92 25.34 -6.48 26.86
CA GLN A 92 25.29 -6.96 28.24
C GLN A 92 25.18 -8.49 28.33
N ALA A 93 24.38 -9.14 27.47
CA ALA A 93 24.24 -10.60 27.47
C ALA A 93 25.57 -11.28 27.09
N VAL A 94 26.30 -10.75 26.09
CA VAL A 94 27.62 -11.28 25.70
C VAL A 94 28.67 -11.01 26.78
N ALA A 95 28.65 -9.85 27.44
CA ALA A 95 29.56 -9.55 28.55
C ALA A 95 29.32 -10.44 29.77
N ASN A 96 28.05 -10.78 30.06
CA ASN A 96 27.70 -11.69 31.15
C ASN A 96 28.07 -13.15 30.85
N LEU A 97 28.01 -13.58 29.58
CA LEU A 97 28.43 -14.93 29.18
C LEU A 97 29.95 -15.16 29.25
N GLN A 98 30.75 -14.10 29.16
CA GLN A 98 32.22 -14.20 29.23
C GLN A 98 32.76 -14.19 30.67
N ASN A 99 31.93 -13.82 31.65
CA ASN A 99 32.33 -13.70 33.06
C ASN A 99 31.91 -14.87 33.96
N GLU A 100 31.32 -15.94 33.43
CA GLU A 100 31.02 -17.16 34.20
C GLU A 100 32.31 -17.98 34.45
N PRO A 101 32.81 -18.06 35.69
CA PRO A 101 34.00 -18.84 36.01
C PRO A 101 33.59 -20.27 36.37
N HIS A 102 34.25 -21.26 35.74
CA HIS A 102 34.13 -22.71 35.95
C HIS A 102 33.08 -23.43 35.08
N ARG A 103 33.32 -23.45 33.76
CA ARG A 103 32.80 -24.56 32.94
C ARG A 103 33.60 -25.83 33.27
N VAL A 104 32.97 -26.77 33.93
CA VAL A 104 33.48 -28.15 34.02
C VAL A 104 33.52 -28.71 32.59
N PRO A 105 34.64 -29.32 32.15
CA PRO A 105 34.71 -29.93 30.82
C PRO A 105 33.57 -30.92 30.61
N VAL A 106 32.80 -30.74 29.54
CA VAL A 106 31.62 -31.55 29.20
C VAL A 106 32.01 -33.03 29.08
N GLU A 107 33.25 -33.30 28.67
CA GLU A 107 33.86 -34.62 28.58
C GLU A 107 33.84 -35.35 29.93
N ARG A 108 34.00 -34.62 31.04
CA ARG A 108 34.00 -35.20 32.39
C ARG A 108 32.59 -35.62 32.84
N ILE A 109 31.56 -34.84 32.47
CA ILE A 109 30.15 -35.18 32.71
C ILE A 109 29.78 -36.43 31.92
N LEU A 110 30.19 -36.50 30.65
CA LEU A 110 29.92 -37.63 29.77
C LEU A 110 30.64 -38.91 30.20
N ALA A 111 31.89 -38.81 30.66
CA ALA A 111 32.65 -39.95 31.18
C ALA A 111 31.98 -40.56 32.43
N LEU A 112 31.51 -39.72 33.36
CA LEU A 112 30.79 -40.21 34.55
C LEU A 112 29.43 -40.83 34.20
N ALA A 113 28.76 -40.33 33.16
CA ALA A 113 27.54 -40.94 32.64
C ALA A 113 27.81 -42.31 31.97
N ASP A 114 28.96 -42.47 31.29
CA ASP A 114 29.40 -43.75 30.72
C ASP A 114 29.77 -44.78 31.79
N GLU A 115 30.27 -44.32 32.94
CA GLU A 115 30.50 -45.14 34.13
C GLU A 115 29.18 -45.58 34.82
N GLY A 116 28.03 -45.11 34.34
CA GLY A 116 26.70 -45.43 34.88
C GLY A 116 26.31 -44.61 36.12
N CYS A 117 26.97 -43.47 36.36
CA CYS A 117 26.58 -42.58 37.45
C CYS A 117 25.24 -41.89 37.14
N ASP A 118 24.39 -41.77 38.16
CA ASP A 118 23.13 -41.04 38.06
C ASP A 118 23.35 -39.52 38.03
N VAL A 119 22.39 -38.78 37.47
CA VAL A 119 22.43 -37.32 37.25
C VAL A 119 22.75 -36.55 38.53
N GLN A 120 22.17 -36.96 39.66
CA GLN A 120 22.41 -36.34 40.97
C GLN A 120 23.84 -36.56 41.47
N GLU A 121 24.41 -37.75 41.22
CA GLU A 121 25.76 -38.09 41.63
C GLU A 121 26.80 -37.34 40.78
N ILE A 122 26.53 -37.19 39.48
CA ILE A 122 27.38 -36.41 38.58
C ILE A 122 27.34 -34.93 38.97
N ALA A 123 26.15 -34.37 39.23
CA ALA A 123 25.98 -33.00 39.70
C ALA A 123 26.76 -32.75 41.00
N ARG A 124 26.66 -33.66 41.98
CA ARG A 124 27.41 -33.58 43.24
C ARG A 124 28.93 -33.62 43.05
N ARG A 125 29.43 -34.45 42.13
CA ARG A 125 30.88 -34.63 41.88
C ARG A 125 31.49 -33.53 41.02
N THR A 126 30.70 -32.92 40.15
CA THR A 126 31.15 -31.89 39.22
C THR A 126 30.83 -30.48 39.71
N GLY A 127 29.91 -30.32 40.66
CA GLY A 127 29.42 -29.02 41.11
C GLY A 127 28.48 -28.34 40.11
N VAL A 128 28.08 -29.06 39.06
CA VAL A 128 27.19 -28.59 37.98
C VAL A 128 25.74 -28.82 38.38
N ALA A 129 24.84 -27.93 37.95
CA ALA A 129 23.41 -28.08 38.24
C ALA A 129 22.84 -29.37 37.59
N GLU A 130 21.95 -30.07 38.30
CA GLU A 130 21.33 -31.31 37.81
C GLU A 130 20.66 -31.15 36.43
N GLY A 131 20.06 -29.98 36.17
CA GLY A 131 19.44 -29.66 34.89
C GLY A 131 20.44 -29.59 33.74
N GLU A 132 21.65 -29.08 33.98
CA GLU A 132 22.71 -28.98 32.96
C GLU A 132 23.32 -30.36 32.68
N VAL A 133 23.52 -31.18 33.72
CA VAL A 133 23.96 -32.58 33.58
C VAL A 133 22.93 -33.38 32.78
N SER A 134 21.63 -33.24 33.09
CA SER A 134 20.55 -33.90 32.36
C SER A 134 20.52 -33.50 30.89
N LEU A 135 20.69 -32.20 30.60
CA LEU A 135 20.75 -31.67 29.25
C LEU A 135 21.93 -32.24 28.46
N VAL A 136 23.13 -32.27 29.05
CA VAL A 136 24.34 -32.82 28.40
C VAL A 136 24.16 -34.30 28.05
N VAL A 137 23.59 -35.09 28.97
CA VAL A 137 23.32 -36.52 28.75
C VAL A 137 22.22 -36.73 27.70
N GLN A 138 21.16 -35.92 27.69
CA GLN A 138 20.10 -36.00 26.69
C GLN A 138 20.58 -35.61 25.28
N LEU A 139 21.45 -34.60 25.17
CA LEU A 139 22.01 -34.18 23.89
C LEU A 139 22.97 -35.23 23.28
N ARG A 140 23.50 -36.14 24.09
CA ARG A 140 24.29 -37.30 23.66
C ARG A 140 23.44 -38.38 22.98
N MET A 141 22.19 -38.54 23.37
CA MET A 141 21.29 -39.51 22.74
C MET A 141 21.10 -39.12 21.26
N PRO A 142 21.37 -40.01 20.29
CA PRO A 142 21.12 -39.70 18.90
C PRO A 142 19.63 -39.39 18.74
N ARG A 143 19.30 -38.20 18.19
CA ARG A 143 17.93 -37.79 17.84
C ARG A 143 17.35 -38.73 16.78
N ALA A 144 16.94 -39.92 17.19
CA ALA A 144 16.20 -40.87 16.39
C ALA A 144 14.78 -40.94 16.98
N GLY A 145 13.90 -40.02 16.57
CA GLY A 145 12.50 -40.11 17.02
C GLY A 145 11.54 -38.94 16.84
N GLN A 146 11.89 -37.80 16.22
CA GLN A 146 10.95 -36.66 16.12
C GLN A 146 10.77 -36.09 14.71
N GLN A 147 10.60 -36.95 13.70
CA GLN A 147 10.07 -36.59 12.38
C GLN A 147 9.20 -37.75 11.87
N ARG A 148 7.96 -37.86 12.38
CA ARG A 148 6.82 -38.58 11.77
C ARG A 148 5.58 -38.44 12.65
N ALA A 149 4.97 -37.27 12.64
CA ALA A 149 3.57 -37.05 13.00
C ALA A 149 3.18 -35.63 12.57
N GLY A 150 2.73 -35.51 11.32
CA GLY A 150 2.32 -34.25 10.71
C GLY A 150 1.94 -34.47 9.24
N SER A 151 1.31 -35.62 8.97
CA SER A 151 0.65 -35.91 7.70
C SER A 151 -0.78 -35.42 7.83
N GLU A 152 -1.03 -34.17 7.45
CA GLU A 152 -2.33 -33.74 6.97
C GLU A 152 -2.11 -32.99 5.67
N ALA A 153 -2.34 -33.71 4.58
CA ALA A 153 -2.46 -33.17 3.24
C ALA A 153 -3.66 -32.23 3.22
N VAL A 154 -3.41 -30.94 3.01
CA VAL A 154 -4.45 -29.97 2.68
C VAL A 154 -4.78 -30.16 1.20
N PRO A 155 -6.01 -30.57 0.84
CA PRO A 155 -6.42 -30.68 -0.55
C PRO A 155 -6.60 -29.28 -1.15
N SER A 156 -5.96 -29.08 -2.31
CA SER A 156 -6.09 -27.88 -3.13
C SER A 156 -7.50 -27.82 -3.74
N ASP A 157 -8.45 -27.23 -3.03
CA ASP A 157 -9.76 -26.89 -3.60
C ASP A 157 -9.64 -25.56 -4.37
N GLU A 158 -9.44 -25.74 -5.67
CA GLU A 158 -9.87 -24.96 -6.82
C GLU A 158 -10.86 -23.80 -6.53
N ILE A 159 -10.33 -22.65 -6.09
CA ILE A 159 -11.05 -21.37 -6.14
C ILE A 159 -10.93 -20.79 -7.56
N VAL A 160 -11.76 -21.29 -8.48
CA VAL A 160 -12.06 -20.61 -9.76
C VAL A 160 -13.30 -19.76 -9.54
N GLN A 161 -13.11 -18.53 -9.04
CA GLN A 161 -14.15 -17.51 -9.03
C GLN A 161 -14.19 -16.80 -10.39
N LYS A 162 -15.15 -17.22 -11.20
CA LYS A 162 -16.16 -16.39 -11.88
C LYS A 162 -15.71 -14.98 -12.34
N ASN A 163 -15.18 -14.90 -13.56
CA ASN A 163 -15.26 -13.69 -14.38
C ASN A 163 -16.22 -13.98 -15.54
N GLU A 164 -17.52 -13.76 -15.30
CA GLU A 164 -18.50 -13.63 -16.37
C GLU A 164 -18.30 -12.24 -17.00
N GLY A 165 -17.57 -12.23 -18.12
CA GLY A 165 -17.59 -11.11 -19.05
C GLY A 165 -19.00 -10.96 -19.60
N THR A 166 -19.61 -9.81 -19.33
CA THR A 166 -20.84 -9.37 -19.99
C THR A 166 -20.40 -8.62 -21.24
N ASP A 167 -20.44 -9.29 -22.38
CA ASP A 167 -20.44 -8.66 -23.71
C ASP A 167 -21.51 -9.36 -24.56
N GLU A 168 -22.28 -8.52 -25.26
CA GLU A 168 -23.43 -8.76 -26.17
C GLU A 168 -24.85 -8.59 -25.59
#